data_AF-A0A226I518-F1
#
_entry.id   AF-A0A226I518-F1
#
_cell.length_a   1.000
_cell.length_b   1.000
_cell.length_c   1.000
_cell.angle_alpha   90.00
_cell.angle_beta   90.00
_cell.angle_gamma   90.00
#
_symmetry.space_group_name_H-M   'P 1'
#
loop_
_entity.id
_entity.type
_entity.pdbx_description
1 polymer ?
#
loop_
_entity_poly.entity_id
_entity_poly.type
_entity_poly.pdbx_seq_one_letter_code
_entity_poly.pdbx_strand_id
1 'polypeptide(L)'
;MKKYFYFLSLFFIVASCTEDVKFNNPAFQGLKENVFWRAQSYKAHLGENGSIVVEGSLGYEKVILQMASTAEQTFTLGNDELSKASYENKLSTELSAFSTGTDKGSGQIVVTDYDNVNHTISGTFKFTAENDDETNTEKPKINFKEGVFYKVPIEVSAIENKL
;
A
#
# COMPACT_ATOMS: atom_id res chain seq x y z
N MET A 1 2.89 17.86 -65.63
CA MET A 1 2.31 18.39 -64.38
C MET A 1 1.65 17.25 -63.61
N LYS A 2 1.79 17.29 -62.28
CA LYS A 2 1.05 16.51 -61.27
C LYS A 2 1.20 14.99 -61.35
N LYS A 3 1.95 14.39 -60.42
CA LYS A 3 1.62 13.07 -59.83
C LYS A 3 2.49 12.65 -58.63
N TYR A 4 3.63 13.29 -58.37
CA TYR A 4 4.50 12.89 -57.24
C TYR A 4 4.37 13.74 -55.97
N PHE A 5 3.47 14.74 -55.94
CA PHE A 5 3.36 15.62 -54.77
C PHE A 5 2.56 15.03 -53.60
N TYR A 6 1.94 13.86 -53.77
CA TYR A 6 1.11 13.24 -52.72
C TYR A 6 1.86 12.27 -51.81
N PHE A 7 3.12 11.92 -52.09
CA PHE A 7 3.83 10.89 -51.31
C PHE A 7 4.67 11.44 -50.14
N LEU A 8 4.86 12.77 -50.05
CA LEU A 8 5.67 13.38 -48.99
C LEU A 8 4.88 13.74 -47.72
N SER A 9 3.54 13.69 -47.77
CA SER A 9 2.68 14.03 -46.62
C SER A 9 2.34 12.82 -45.72
N LEU A 10 2.74 11.60 -46.08
CA LEU A 10 2.33 10.37 -45.38
C LEU A 10 3.38 9.85 -44.38
N PHE A 11 4.41 10.63 -44.07
CA PHE A 11 5.49 10.20 -43.16
C PHE A 11 5.47 10.84 -41.76
N PHE A 12 4.47 11.67 -41.45
CA PHE A 12 4.42 12.41 -40.16
C PHE A 12 3.53 11.78 -39.07
N ILE A 13 2.95 10.59 -39.27
CA ILE A 13 1.95 10.03 -38.35
C ILE A 13 2.55 9.00 -37.36
N VAL A 14 3.82 8.61 -37.51
CA VAL A 14 4.41 7.51 -36.70
C VAL A 14 5.11 7.95 -35.40
N ALA A 15 5.01 9.23 -35.01
CA ALA A 15 5.79 9.78 -33.88
C ALA A 15 4.98 10.16 -32.63
N SER A 16 3.74 9.70 -32.45
CA SER A 16 2.88 10.14 -31.33
C SER A 16 2.49 9.06 -30.31
N CYS A 17 3.08 7.86 -30.34
CA CYS A 17 2.93 6.92 -29.22
C CYS A 17 4.11 7.03 -28.26
N THR A 18 4.30 8.20 -27.65
CA THR A 18 4.99 8.23 -26.36
C THR A 18 3.94 7.93 -25.30
N GLU A 19 3.82 6.67 -24.91
CA GLU A 19 3.17 6.39 -23.63
C GLU A 19 4.12 6.91 -22.55
N ASP A 20 3.74 8.00 -21.90
CA ASP A 20 4.35 8.41 -20.64
C ASP A 20 4.04 7.31 -19.62
N VAL A 21 4.88 6.26 -19.61
CA VAL A 21 4.91 5.26 -18.55
C VAL A 21 5.38 5.97 -17.28
N LYS A 22 4.43 6.53 -16.54
CA LYS A 22 4.66 7.06 -15.20
C LYS A 22 5.01 5.89 -14.29
N PHE A 23 6.30 5.68 -14.07
CA PHE A 23 6.80 4.72 -13.11
C PHE A 23 6.31 5.14 -11.71
N ASN A 24 5.29 4.45 -11.20
CA ASN A 24 4.77 4.65 -9.86
C ASN A 24 5.70 3.92 -8.87
N ASN A 25 6.92 4.44 -8.71
CA ASN A 25 7.97 3.86 -7.87
C ASN A 25 8.61 4.99 -7.05
N PRO A 26 8.41 5.04 -5.72
CA PRO A 26 7.71 4.06 -4.87
C PRO A 26 6.17 4.14 -4.95
N ALA A 27 5.47 3.15 -4.39
CA ALA A 27 4.01 3.12 -4.35
C ALA A 27 3.44 2.47 -3.09
N PHE A 28 2.27 2.95 -2.67
CA PHE A 28 1.35 2.26 -1.76
C PHE A 28 -0.07 2.47 -2.28
N GLN A 29 -0.73 1.40 -2.74
CA GLN A 29 -2.05 1.48 -3.36
C GLN A 29 -2.81 0.14 -3.25
N GLY A 30 -4.11 0.16 -3.55
CA GLY A 30 -4.96 -1.02 -3.61
C GLY A 30 -6.40 -0.66 -3.98
N LEU A 31 -7.32 -1.61 -3.81
CA LEU A 31 -8.75 -1.40 -3.99
C LEU A 31 -9.46 -1.42 -2.63
N LYS A 32 -9.92 -0.26 -2.17
CA LYS A 32 -10.76 -0.12 -0.97
C LYS A 32 -12.23 -0.22 -1.39
N GLU A 33 -12.93 -1.27 -0.99
CA GLU A 33 -14.31 -1.53 -1.44
C GLU A 33 -14.46 -1.52 -2.97
N ASN A 34 -13.47 -2.08 -3.68
CA ASN A 34 -13.35 -2.08 -5.14
C ASN A 34 -13.15 -0.69 -5.78
N VAL A 35 -12.94 0.36 -4.99
CA VAL A 35 -12.56 1.70 -5.45
C VAL A 35 -11.05 1.87 -5.33
N PHE A 36 -10.43 2.39 -6.39
CA PHE A 36 -8.99 2.62 -6.40
C PHE A 36 -8.57 3.57 -5.28
N TRP A 37 -7.65 3.10 -4.44
CA TRP A 37 -7.11 3.82 -3.30
C TRP A 37 -5.59 3.90 -3.45
N ARG A 38 -5.03 5.11 -3.41
CA ARG A 38 -3.60 5.34 -3.55
C ARG A 38 -3.16 6.33 -2.48
N ALA A 39 -2.18 5.93 -1.68
CA ALA A 39 -1.60 6.80 -0.68
C ALA A 39 -0.89 8.00 -1.34
N GLN A 40 -1.01 9.17 -0.71
CA GLN A 40 -0.24 10.37 -1.01
C GLN A 40 1.10 10.39 -0.26
N SER A 41 1.16 9.75 0.91
CA SER A 41 2.37 9.56 1.68
C SER A 41 2.43 8.14 2.23
N TYR A 42 3.63 7.60 2.36
CA TYR A 42 3.86 6.26 2.86
C TYR A 42 5.22 6.17 3.53
N LYS A 43 5.34 5.27 4.49
CA LYS A 43 6.57 5.01 5.23
C LYS A 43 6.53 3.65 5.90
N ALA A 44 7.68 3.12 6.24
CA ALA A 44 7.82 1.97 7.10
C ALA A 44 8.69 2.32 8.30
N HIS A 45 8.54 1.61 9.41
CA HIS A 45 9.43 1.72 10.56
C HIS A 45 9.49 0.39 11.30
N LEU A 46 10.64 0.13 11.92
CA LEU A 46 10.79 -1.03 12.81
C LEU A 46 10.03 -0.77 14.11
N GLY A 47 9.25 -1.76 14.53
CA GLY A 47 8.64 -1.80 15.86
C GLY A 47 9.52 -2.56 16.84
N GLU A 48 8.94 -2.93 17.98
CA GLU A 48 9.62 -3.75 18.98
C GLU A 48 9.87 -5.18 18.47
N ASN A 49 10.89 -5.85 19.01
CA ASN A 49 11.19 -7.26 18.77
C ASN A 49 11.35 -7.65 17.27
N GLY A 50 11.77 -6.71 16.42
CA GLY A 50 12.00 -6.96 14.99
C GLY A 50 10.73 -6.95 14.13
N SER A 51 9.58 -6.54 14.71
CA SER A 51 8.38 -6.26 13.94
C SER A 51 8.59 -5.07 13.01
N ILE A 52 7.75 -4.97 11.97
CA ILE A 52 7.78 -3.86 11.03
C ILE A 52 6.37 -3.37 10.75
N VAL A 53 6.22 -2.06 10.67
CA VAL A 53 4.97 -1.37 10.36
C VAL A 53 5.14 -0.62 9.05
N VAL A 54 4.22 -0.83 8.10
CA VAL A 54 4.15 -0.12 6.82
C VAL A 54 2.84 0.68 6.78
N GLU A 55 2.94 1.98 6.59
CA GLU A 55 1.82 2.90 6.58
C GLU A 55 1.65 3.54 5.20
N GLY A 56 0.41 3.70 4.77
CA GLY A 56 0.01 4.53 3.63
C GLY A 56 -1.11 5.48 4.05
N SER A 57 -1.01 6.76 3.70
CA SER A 57 -2.01 7.78 4.04
C SER A 57 -2.55 8.50 2.80
N LEU A 58 -3.86 8.75 2.76
CA LEU A 58 -4.58 9.53 1.74
C LEU A 58 -5.50 10.52 2.44
N GLY A 59 -5.10 11.79 2.55
CA GLY A 59 -5.85 12.80 3.29
C GLY A 59 -6.07 12.39 4.76
N TYR A 60 -7.33 12.14 5.14
CA TYR A 60 -7.72 11.69 6.48
C TYR A 60 -7.69 10.16 6.66
N GLU A 61 -7.46 9.43 5.59
CA GLU A 61 -7.47 7.97 5.57
C GLU A 61 -6.06 7.42 5.76
N LYS A 62 -5.93 6.34 6.53
CA LYS A 62 -4.66 5.65 6.71
C LYS A 62 -4.86 4.14 6.70
N VAL A 63 -4.01 3.42 5.98
CA VAL A 63 -3.83 1.96 6.05
C VAL A 63 -2.54 1.68 6.80
N ILE A 64 -2.60 0.79 7.79
CA ILE A 64 -1.45 0.37 8.59
C ILE A 64 -1.31 -1.15 8.48
N LEU A 65 -0.14 -1.62 8.10
CA LEU A 65 0.20 -3.03 7.96
C LEU A 65 1.32 -3.36 8.94
N GLN A 66 1.02 -4.13 9.98
CA GLN A 66 1.97 -4.60 10.97
C GLN A 66 2.30 -6.07 10.72
N MET A 67 3.59 -6.41 10.73
CA MET A 67 4.09 -7.76 10.53
C MET A 67 5.02 -8.13 11.67
N ALA A 68 4.94 -9.38 12.12
CA ALA A 68 5.72 -9.87 13.26
C ALA A 68 7.24 -9.89 13.00
N SER A 69 7.68 -9.81 11.74
CA SER A 69 9.10 -9.74 11.37
C SER A 69 9.30 -9.09 10.00
N THR A 70 10.55 -8.84 9.62
CA THR A 70 10.95 -8.34 8.29
C THR A 70 11.19 -9.45 7.26
N ALA A 71 10.95 -10.71 7.62
CA ALA A 71 11.23 -11.84 6.75
C ALA A 71 10.35 -11.81 5.48
N GLU A 72 10.94 -12.20 4.34
CA GLU A 72 10.23 -12.40 3.08
C GLU A 72 9.33 -13.64 3.16
N GLN A 73 8.11 -13.43 3.64
CA GLN A 73 7.12 -14.49 3.84
C GLN A 73 5.68 -13.97 3.76
N THR A 74 4.73 -14.89 3.90
CA THR A 74 3.31 -14.57 4.05
C THR A 74 2.93 -14.53 5.53
N PHE A 75 2.39 -13.41 5.98
CA PHE A 75 1.78 -13.22 7.29
C PHE A 75 0.26 -13.35 7.13
N THR A 76 -0.34 -14.36 7.77
CA THR A 76 -1.79 -14.55 7.79
C THR A 76 -2.41 -13.66 8.87
N LEU A 77 -3.47 -12.93 8.54
CA LEU A 77 -4.15 -12.02 9.47
C LEU A 77 -5.40 -12.68 10.05
N GLY A 78 -5.78 -12.26 11.26
CA GLY A 78 -6.96 -12.78 11.98
C GLY A 78 -6.63 -13.79 13.08
N ASN A 79 -5.35 -14.15 13.26
CA ASN A 79 -4.93 -15.18 14.21
C ASN A 79 -4.24 -14.64 15.47
N ASP A 80 -3.69 -13.43 15.41
CA ASP A 80 -2.89 -12.82 16.49
C ASP A 80 -2.86 -11.28 16.38
N GLU A 81 -2.24 -10.63 17.37
CA GLU A 81 -2.03 -9.18 17.43
C GLU A 81 -0.66 -8.72 16.90
N LEU A 82 0.21 -9.66 16.50
CA LEU A 82 1.56 -9.38 16.01
C LEU A 82 1.55 -9.04 14.53
N SER A 83 0.75 -9.76 13.74
CA SER A 83 0.55 -9.53 12.31
C SER A 83 -0.89 -9.10 12.05
N LYS A 84 -1.09 -7.81 11.79
CA LYS A 84 -2.42 -7.21 11.63
C LYS A 84 -2.44 -6.11 10.58
N ALA A 85 -3.63 -5.88 10.04
CA ALA A 85 -3.91 -4.72 9.20
C ALA A 85 -4.99 -3.87 9.85
N SER A 86 -4.88 -2.55 9.69
CA SER A 86 -5.93 -1.63 10.09
C SER A 86 -6.15 -0.53 9.06
N TYR A 87 -7.34 0.05 9.13
CA TYR A 87 -7.73 1.23 8.39
C TYR A 87 -8.39 2.22 9.34
N GLU A 88 -8.02 3.49 9.24
CA GLU A 88 -8.68 4.58 9.96
C GLU A 88 -9.07 5.71 9.01
N ASN A 89 -10.20 6.35 9.27
CA ASN A 89 -10.58 7.64 8.72
C ASN A 89 -10.76 8.63 9.87
N LYS A 90 -10.00 9.72 9.83
CA LYS A 90 -10.00 10.78 10.86
C LYS A 90 -10.80 12.03 10.46
N LEU A 91 -11.54 11.99 9.35
CA LEU A 91 -12.45 13.05 8.97
C LEU A 91 -13.60 13.10 9.98
N SER A 92 -13.85 14.27 10.59
CA SER A 92 -14.81 14.41 11.71
C SER A 92 -16.22 13.92 11.42
N THR A 93 -16.67 13.96 10.16
CA THR A 93 -17.99 13.50 9.72
C THR A 93 -18.04 12.02 9.34
N GLU A 94 -16.89 11.35 9.23
CA GLU A 94 -16.74 9.96 8.75
C GLU A 94 -15.78 9.14 9.62
N LEU A 95 -15.64 9.53 10.90
CA LEU A 95 -14.78 8.88 11.86
C LEU A 95 -15.06 7.38 11.89
N SER A 96 -14.05 6.58 11.58
CA SER A 96 -14.16 5.13 11.62
C SER A 96 -12.79 4.49 11.72
N ALA A 97 -12.73 3.36 12.44
CA ALA A 97 -11.53 2.57 12.62
C ALA A 97 -11.88 1.09 12.46
N PHE A 98 -11.02 0.36 11.75
CA PHE A 98 -11.21 -1.05 11.45
C PHE A 98 -9.90 -1.77 11.63
N SER A 99 -9.93 -2.97 12.20
CA SER A 99 -8.75 -3.79 12.40
C SER A 99 -9.00 -5.28 12.14
N THR A 100 -7.93 -5.99 11.80
CA THR A 100 -7.81 -7.43 12.04
C THR A 100 -7.10 -7.66 13.37
N GLY A 101 -7.32 -8.80 14.00
CA GLY A 101 -6.67 -9.21 15.25
C GLY A 101 -7.00 -10.65 15.59
N THR A 102 -6.79 -11.05 16.83
CA THR A 102 -7.12 -12.41 17.29
C THR A 102 -8.62 -12.68 17.13
N ASP A 103 -8.99 -13.68 16.33
CA ASP A 103 -10.38 -14.03 16.00
C ASP A 103 -11.19 -12.86 15.41
N LYS A 104 -10.51 -11.88 14.78
CA LYS A 104 -11.12 -10.66 14.23
C LYS A 104 -10.60 -10.38 12.82
N GLY A 105 -11.50 -10.32 11.84
CA GLY A 105 -11.15 -10.07 10.45
C GLY A 105 -10.28 -11.19 9.84
N SER A 106 -9.80 -10.97 8.61
CA SER A 106 -8.96 -11.95 7.92
C SER A 106 -8.15 -11.31 6.79
N GLY A 107 -7.12 -12.01 6.31
CA GLY A 107 -6.35 -11.55 5.16
C GLY A 107 -4.93 -12.10 5.15
N GLN A 108 -4.09 -11.46 4.35
CA GLN A 108 -2.66 -11.72 4.34
C GLN A 108 -1.87 -10.48 3.94
N ILE A 109 -0.65 -10.40 4.47
CA ILE A 109 0.40 -9.52 3.99
C ILE A 109 1.52 -10.42 3.48
N VAL A 110 2.04 -10.15 2.29
CA VAL A 110 3.16 -10.89 1.70
C VAL A 110 4.31 -9.94 1.52
N VAL A 111 5.42 -10.14 2.24
CA VAL A 111 6.67 -9.42 2.00
C VAL A 111 7.40 -10.13 0.87
N THR A 112 7.69 -9.39 -0.20
CA THR A 112 8.39 -9.93 -1.37
C THR A 112 9.84 -9.50 -1.45
N ASP A 113 10.22 -8.45 -0.72
CA ASP A 113 11.57 -7.89 -0.71
C ASP A 113 11.76 -7.03 0.54
N TYR A 114 12.86 -7.26 1.26
CA TYR A 114 13.32 -6.43 2.36
C TYR A 114 14.78 -6.03 2.12
N ASP A 115 14.97 -4.83 1.57
CA ASP A 115 16.27 -4.33 1.15
C ASP A 115 16.92 -3.53 2.29
N ASN A 116 17.85 -4.19 2.99
CA ASN A 116 18.66 -3.58 4.06
C ASN A 116 19.65 -2.52 3.58
N VAL A 117 20.05 -2.56 2.30
CA VAL A 117 21.05 -1.64 1.74
C VAL A 117 20.38 -0.32 1.35
N ASN A 118 19.23 -0.40 0.68
CA ASN A 118 18.46 0.77 0.27
C ASN A 118 17.41 1.21 1.30
N HIS A 119 17.28 0.47 2.40
CA HIS A 119 16.27 0.68 3.45
C HIS A 119 14.84 0.77 2.90
N THR A 120 14.44 -0.23 2.12
CA THR A 120 13.10 -0.29 1.54
C THR A 120 12.43 -1.64 1.75
N ILE A 121 11.10 -1.64 1.85
CA ILE A 121 10.30 -2.87 1.89
C ILE A 121 9.27 -2.89 0.75
N SER A 122 9.06 -4.06 0.15
CA SER A 122 8.04 -4.30 -0.87
C SER A 122 7.21 -5.54 -0.58
N GLY A 123 5.97 -5.54 -1.08
CA GLY A 123 5.05 -6.65 -0.90
C GLY A 123 3.63 -6.35 -1.37
N THR A 124 2.74 -7.29 -1.06
CA THR A 124 1.32 -7.20 -1.38
C THR A 124 0.47 -7.41 -0.14
N PHE A 125 -0.77 -6.93 -0.16
CA PHE A 125 -1.71 -7.13 0.93
C PHE A 125 -3.15 -7.27 0.43
N LYS A 126 -3.93 -8.03 1.19
CA LYS A 126 -5.39 -8.05 1.08
C LYS A 126 -5.94 -8.35 2.47
N PHE A 127 -7.00 -7.65 2.87
CA PHE A 127 -7.62 -7.91 4.16
C PHE A 127 -9.09 -7.48 4.19
N THR A 128 -9.83 -8.15 5.04
CA THR A 128 -11.14 -7.75 5.53
C THR A 128 -10.99 -7.44 7.01
N ALA A 129 -11.10 -6.17 7.38
CA ALA A 129 -11.01 -5.71 8.75
C ALA A 129 -12.42 -5.42 9.30
N GLU A 130 -12.64 -5.72 10.57
CA GLU A 130 -13.90 -5.48 11.26
C GLU A 130 -13.88 -4.13 11.95
N ASN A 131 -15.04 -3.50 12.10
CA ASN A 131 -15.16 -2.20 12.75
C ASN A 131 -14.74 -2.31 14.22
N ASP A 132 -13.96 -1.34 14.69
CA ASP A 132 -13.53 -1.27 16.09
C ASP A 132 -14.67 -0.80 17.01
N ASP A 133 -15.68 -0.13 16.46
CA ASP A 133 -16.97 0.11 17.12
C ASP A 133 -17.95 -1.02 16.79
N GLU A 134 -18.03 -2.00 17.69
CA GLU A 134 -18.92 -3.17 17.56
C GLU A 134 -20.42 -2.80 17.54
N THR A 135 -20.78 -1.58 17.96
CA THR A 135 -22.17 -1.11 17.92
C THR A 135 -22.57 -0.59 16.53
N ASN A 136 -21.59 -0.33 15.66
CA ASN A 136 -21.80 0.17 14.31
C ASN A 136 -22.22 -0.95 13.35
N THR A 137 -23.53 -1.12 13.21
CA THR A 137 -24.13 -2.13 12.32
C THR A 137 -24.22 -1.68 10.86
N GLU A 138 -24.08 -0.38 10.55
CA GLU A 138 -24.17 0.14 9.19
C GLU A 138 -22.91 -0.19 8.37
N LYS A 139 -21.74 -0.18 9.02
CA LYS A 139 -20.46 -0.47 8.39
C LYS A 139 -19.64 -1.44 9.25
N PRO A 140 -20.01 -2.73 9.28
CA PRO A 140 -19.38 -3.70 10.18
C PRO A 140 -17.98 -4.12 9.74
N LYS A 141 -17.60 -3.89 8.49
CA LYS A 141 -16.29 -4.29 7.93
C LYS A 141 -15.84 -3.39 6.79
N ILE A 142 -14.55 -3.49 6.46
CA ILE A 142 -13.93 -2.87 5.29
C ILE A 142 -13.01 -3.86 4.58
N ASN A 143 -12.98 -3.81 3.26
CA ASN A 143 -12.21 -4.71 2.40
C ASN A 143 -11.17 -3.94 1.60
N PHE A 144 -9.93 -4.42 1.68
CA PHE A 144 -8.83 -4.04 0.80
C PHE A 144 -8.41 -5.24 -0.05
N LYS A 145 -8.37 -5.07 -1.36
CA LYS A 145 -7.94 -6.07 -2.34
C LYS A 145 -6.83 -5.52 -3.22
N GLU A 146 -6.07 -6.41 -3.86
CA GLU A 146 -5.03 -6.04 -4.83
C GLU A 146 -4.06 -4.97 -4.29
N GLY A 147 -3.78 -5.02 -2.99
CA GLY A 147 -2.91 -4.08 -2.32
C GLY A 147 -1.45 -4.33 -2.66
N VAL A 148 -0.70 -3.27 -2.91
CA VAL A 148 0.74 -3.28 -3.19
C VAL A 148 1.40 -2.16 -2.41
N PHE A 149 2.48 -2.48 -1.71
CA PHE A 149 3.47 -1.52 -1.23
C PHE A 149 4.80 -1.85 -1.92
N TYR A 150 5.41 -0.88 -2.59
CA TYR A 150 6.59 -1.09 -3.41
C TYR A 150 7.64 -0.04 -3.10
N LYS A 151 8.82 -0.53 -2.70
CA LYS A 151 9.97 0.28 -2.25
C LYS A 151 9.60 1.34 -1.22
N VAL A 152 8.71 1.00 -0.29
CA VAL A 152 8.35 1.94 0.79
C VAL A 152 9.58 2.16 1.67
N PRO A 153 10.02 3.42 1.88
CA PRO A 153 11.22 3.70 2.65
C PRO A 153 11.02 3.39 4.13
N ILE A 154 12.02 2.79 4.74
CA ILE A 154 12.07 2.48 6.18
C ILE A 154 12.74 3.65 6.89
N GLU A 155 12.06 4.25 7.86
CA GLU A 155 12.61 5.27 8.74
C GLU A 155 13.73 4.65 9.59
N VAL A 156 14.98 5.00 9.28
CA VAL A 156 16.15 4.61 10.08
C VAL A 156 16.30 5.58 11.24
N SER A 157 16.20 5.11 12.48
CA SER A 157 16.50 5.94 13.64
C SER A 157 17.98 6.33 13.62
N ALA A 158 18.29 7.62 13.80
CA ALA A 158 19.62 8.23 13.62
C ALA A 158 20.71 7.79 14.64
N ILE A 159 20.60 6.63 15.28
CA ILE A 159 21.53 6.17 16.32
C ILE A 159 22.72 5.40 15.73
N GLU A 160 22.64 4.90 14.49
CA GLU A 160 23.72 4.08 13.90
C GLU A 160 24.87 4.86 13.25
N ASN A 161 24.76 6.18 13.08
CA ASN A 161 25.83 7.00 12.47
C ASN A 161 26.86 7.57 13.49
N LYS A 162 27.09 6.87 14.62
CA LYS A 162 28.00 7.34 15.67
C LYS A 162 29.01 6.31 16.21
N LEU A 163 29.37 5.31 15.40
CA LEU A 163 30.50 4.43 15.67
C LEU A 163 31.62 4.64 14.65
#